data_AF-A0A7K3PKI2-F1
#
_entry.id   AF-A0A7K3PKI2-F1
#
_cell.length_a   1.000
_cell.length_b   1.000
_cell.length_c   1.000
_cell.angle_alpha   90.00
_cell.angle_beta   90.00
_cell.angle_gamma   90.00
#
_symmetry.space_group_name_H-M   'P 1'
#
loop_
_entity.id
_entity.type
_entity.pdbx_description
1 polymer ?
#
loop_
_entity_poly.entity_id
_entity_poly.type
_entity_poly.pdbx_seq_one_letter_code
_entity_poly.pdbx_strand_id
1 'polypeptide(L)'
;MTPDPLAPLDLAFWNIESAEHPMHLGALGVFEAGSPTAAAHAADLLAARAPAVPGLRMRIRDTWQPEPGLRAPLSFGGATREPDPRFDPLDHVRLHAPATDFHARAGRLMERPLE
;
A
#
# COMPACT_ATOMS: atom_id res chain seq x y z
N MET A 1 -15.90 13.72 1.20
CA MET A 1 -14.53 14.24 0.94
C MET A 1 -14.35 14.30 -0.55
N THR A 2 -13.76 15.39 -1.06
CA THR A 2 -13.47 15.58 -2.48
C THR A 2 -12.22 14.78 -2.88
N PRO A 3 -12.18 14.10 -4.03
CA PRO A 3 -10.97 13.44 -4.53
C PRO A 3 -9.80 14.42 -4.64
N ASP A 4 -8.61 13.99 -4.19
CA ASP A 4 -7.39 14.81 -4.19
C ASP A 4 -6.46 14.37 -5.33
N PRO A 5 -6.19 15.22 -6.34
CA PRO A 5 -5.30 14.88 -7.45
C PRO A 5 -3.88 14.51 -6.98
N LEU A 6 -3.27 13.50 -7.60
CA LEU A 6 -1.87 13.18 -7.33
C LEU A 6 -0.94 14.33 -7.72
N ALA A 7 0.08 14.56 -6.90
CA ALA A 7 1.19 15.43 -7.26
C ALA A 7 1.90 14.87 -8.51
N PRO A 8 2.54 15.71 -9.35
CA PRO A 8 3.17 15.25 -10.59
C PRO A 8 4.18 14.11 -10.41
N LEU A 9 4.95 14.13 -9.31
CA LEU A 9 5.90 13.06 -8.99
C LEU A 9 5.20 11.75 -8.61
N ASP A 10 4.17 11.81 -7.77
CA ASP A 10 3.38 10.64 -7.39
C ASP A 10 2.71 10.01 -8.61
N LEU A 11 2.22 10.84 -9.54
CA LEU A 11 1.64 10.41 -10.79
C LEU A 11 2.68 9.76 -11.71
N ALA A 12 3.93 10.23 -11.71
CA ALA A 12 5.01 9.59 -12.45
C ALA A 12 5.31 8.19 -11.91
N PHE A 13 5.39 8.02 -10.57
CA PHE A 13 5.55 6.71 -9.93
C PHE A 13 4.39 5.77 -10.27
N TRP A 14 3.15 6.27 -10.17
CA TRP A 14 1.94 5.53 -10.53
C TRP A 14 1.97 5.02 -11.97
N ASN A 15 2.40 5.86 -12.93
CA ASN A 15 2.41 5.51 -14.35
C ASN A 15 3.52 4.52 -14.76
N ILE A 16 4.59 4.40 -13.97
CA ILE A 16 5.70 3.47 -14.26
C ILE A 16 5.65 2.19 -13.43
N GLU A 17 4.72 2.08 -12.48
CA GLU A 17 4.48 0.87 -11.69
C GLU A 17 4.16 -0.32 -12.61
N SER A 18 4.90 -1.41 -12.44
CA SER A 18 4.64 -2.68 -13.11
C SER A 18 5.00 -3.86 -12.21
N ALA A 19 4.50 -5.05 -12.52
CA ALA A 19 4.83 -6.26 -11.77
C ALA A 19 6.34 -6.56 -11.74
N GLU A 20 7.07 -6.17 -12.80
CA GLU A 20 8.52 -6.31 -12.93
C GLU A 20 9.29 -5.14 -12.31
N HIS A 21 8.64 -3.98 -12.12
CA HIS A 21 9.24 -2.75 -11.59
C HIS A 21 8.33 -2.15 -10.52
N PRO A 22 8.20 -2.81 -9.35
CA PRO A 22 7.42 -2.25 -8.26
C PRO A 22 8.06 -0.98 -7.73
N MET A 23 7.28 0.09 -7.58
CA MET A 23 7.73 1.41 -7.12
C MET A 23 7.52 1.61 -5.62
N HIS A 24 7.12 0.57 -4.87
CA HIS A 24 6.99 0.66 -3.42
C HIS A 24 8.36 0.69 -2.73
N LEU A 25 8.42 1.41 -1.61
CA LEU A 25 9.57 1.39 -0.71
C LEU A 25 9.30 0.44 0.45
N GLY A 26 10.31 -0.36 0.81
CA GLY A 26 10.27 -1.24 1.97
C GLY A 26 11.37 -0.88 2.97
N ALA A 27 11.12 -1.18 4.24
CA ALA A 27 12.12 -1.08 5.31
C ALA A 27 12.06 -2.34 6.19
N LEU A 28 13.22 -2.76 6.72
CA LEU A 28 13.33 -3.92 7.60
C LEU A 28 13.77 -3.47 9.01
N GLY A 29 12.91 -3.71 10.00
CA GLY A 29 13.23 -3.53 11.41
C GLY A 29 13.40 -4.88 12.10
N VAL A 30 14.50 -5.06 12.86
CA VAL A 30 14.77 -6.27 13.64
C VAL A 30 14.70 -5.92 15.12
N PHE A 31 13.93 -6.69 15.88
CA PHE A 31 13.69 -6.47 17.30
C PHE A 31 13.95 -7.77 18.08
N GLU A 32 14.50 -7.65 19.28
CA GLU A 32 14.55 -8.76 20.22
C GLU A 32 13.17 -8.97 20.85
N ALA A 33 12.80 -10.24 21.07
CA ALA A 33 11.51 -10.61 21.66
C ALA A 33 11.74 -11.43 22.94
N GLY A 34 11.16 -10.96 24.05
CA GLY A 34 11.23 -11.65 25.35
C GLY A 34 10.12 -12.68 25.60
N SER A 35 9.23 -12.92 24.63
CA SER A 35 8.08 -13.82 24.79
C SER A 35 7.73 -14.55 23.48
N PRO A 36 7.31 -15.83 23.55
CA PRO A 36 6.76 -16.55 22.40
C PRO A 36 5.54 -15.88 21.74
N THR A 37 4.81 -15.03 22.47
CA THR A 37 3.61 -14.32 21.99
C THR A 37 3.90 -12.94 21.40
N ALA A 38 5.15 -12.50 21.38
CA ALA A 38 5.52 -11.14 20.99
C ALA A 38 5.06 -10.76 19.58
N ALA A 39 5.15 -11.70 18.62
CA ALA A 39 4.72 -11.45 17.24
C ALA A 39 3.20 -11.23 17.13
N ALA A 40 2.39 -12.05 17.82
CA ALA A 40 0.94 -11.89 17.86
C ALA A 40 0.56 -10.54 18.48
N HIS A 41 1.19 -10.20 19.61
CA HIS A 41 0.95 -8.91 20.27
C HIS A 41 1.34 -7.71 19.38
N ALA A 42 2.45 -7.81 18.65
CA ALA A 42 2.87 -6.76 17.71
C ALA A 42 1.85 -6.60 16.57
N ALA A 43 1.32 -7.70 16.02
CA ALA A 43 0.28 -7.64 15.00
C ALA A 43 -1.01 -6.98 15.51
N ASP A 44 -1.48 -7.36 16.71
CA ASP A 44 -2.66 -6.75 17.34
C ASP A 44 -2.45 -5.23 17.53
N LEU A 45 -1.26 -4.85 17.99
CA LEU A 45 -0.90 -3.45 18.23
C LEU A 45 -0.84 -2.63 16.93
N LEU A 46 -0.31 -3.20 15.85
CA LEU A 46 -0.25 -2.57 14.54
C LEU A 46 -1.65 -2.42 13.94
N ALA A 47 -2.47 -3.48 13.99
CA ALA A 47 -3.84 -3.45 13.51
C ALA A 47 -4.69 -2.40 14.26
N ALA A 48 -4.57 -2.33 15.59
CA ALA A 48 -5.27 -1.33 16.39
C ALA A 48 -4.84 0.11 16.07
N ARG A 49 -3.60 0.32 15.62
CA ARG A 49 -3.05 1.65 15.31
C ARG A 49 -3.21 2.06 13.84
N ALA A 50 -3.37 1.12 12.92
CA ALA A 50 -3.49 1.41 11.50
C ALA A 50 -4.60 2.43 11.15
N PRO A 51 -5.80 2.43 11.78
CA PRO A 51 -6.82 3.46 11.53
C PRO A 51 -6.37 4.91 11.78
N ALA A 52 -5.37 5.11 12.65
CA ALA A 52 -4.84 6.43 12.96
C ALA A 52 -3.83 6.94 11.90
N VAL A 53 -3.40 6.09 10.97
CA VAL A 53 -2.48 6.45 9.88
C VAL A 53 -3.29 6.92 8.67
N PRO A 54 -3.35 8.23 8.37
CA PRO A 54 -4.32 8.75 7.41
C PRO A 54 -4.18 8.17 5.99
N GLY A 55 -2.96 7.80 5.58
CA GLY A 55 -2.68 7.28 4.25
C GLY A 55 -3.16 5.85 4.00
N LEU A 56 -3.31 5.02 5.05
CA LEU A 56 -3.67 3.60 4.87
C LEU A 56 -5.11 3.40 4.40
N ARG A 57 -6.01 4.33 4.76
CA ARG A 57 -7.43 4.33 4.36
C ARG A 57 -7.68 4.99 2.99
N MET A 58 -6.64 5.24 2.22
CA MET A 58 -6.73 5.92 0.93
C MET A 58 -6.41 4.93 -0.18
N ARG A 59 -7.11 5.06 -1.31
CA ARG A 59 -6.80 4.36 -2.55
C ARG A 59 -6.57 5.35 -3.67
N ILE A 60 -5.76 4.96 -4.65
CA ILE A 60 -5.53 5.73 -5.87
C ILE A 60 -6.47 5.20 -6.96
N ARG A 61 -7.09 6.11 -7.71
CA ARG A 61 -7.96 5.78 -8.84
C ARG A 61 -7.64 6.68 -10.02
N ASP A 62 -7.49 6.07 -11.19
CA ASP A 62 -7.36 6.81 -12.45
C ASP A 62 -8.60 7.68 -12.69
N THR A 63 -8.37 8.93 -13.10
CA THR A 63 -9.44 9.87 -13.45
C THR A 63 -9.90 9.71 -14.90
N TRP A 64 -9.19 8.90 -15.70
CA TRP A 64 -9.61 8.62 -17.07
C TRP A 64 -10.88 7.77 -17.09
N GLN A 65 -11.99 8.39 -17.51
CA GLN A 65 -13.24 7.69 -17.81
C GLN A 65 -13.60 7.96 -19.28
N PRO A 66 -13.64 6.93 -20.16
CA PRO A 66 -14.17 7.11 -21.50
C PRO A 66 -15.70 7.22 -21.40
N GLU A 67 -16.22 8.44 -21.24
CA GLU A 67 -17.66 8.69 -21.44
C GLU A 67 -17.97 8.58 -22.94
N PRO A 68 -18.90 7.70 -23.36
CA PRO A 68 -19.27 7.57 -24.76
C PRO A 68 -20.09 8.80 -25.19
N GLY A 69 -19.42 9.82 -25.73
CA GLY A 69 -20.10 10.84 -26.55
C GLY A 69 -19.73 12.30 -26.39
N LEU A 70 -18.78 12.70 -25.53
CA LEU A 70 -18.47 14.13 -25.34
C LEU A 70 -17.02 14.53 -25.64
N ARG A 71 -16.90 15.48 -26.58
CA ARG A 71 -15.71 16.27 -26.89
C ARG A 71 -15.56 17.39 -25.85
N ALA A 72 -15.00 17.08 -24.69
CA ALA A 72 -14.49 18.04 -23.70
C ALA A 72 -13.06 17.61 -23.31
N PRO A 73 -12.20 18.49 -22.76
CA PRO A 73 -10.77 18.30 -22.84
C PRO A 73 -10.39 16.99 -22.14
N LEU A 74 -9.77 16.13 -22.93
CA LEU A 74 -9.28 14.83 -22.52
C LEU A 74 -8.28 15.08 -21.38
N SER A 75 -8.71 14.95 -20.13
CA SER A 75 -7.81 14.87 -18.98
C SER A 75 -7.09 13.52 -19.07
N PHE A 76 -6.18 13.41 -20.02
CA PHE A 76 -5.35 12.23 -20.24
C PHE A 76 -4.48 11.99 -19.01
N GLY A 77 -4.55 10.78 -18.46
CA GLY A 77 -3.51 10.23 -17.58
C GLY A 77 -3.40 10.83 -16.18
N GLY A 78 -4.50 11.32 -15.59
CA GLY A 78 -4.54 11.73 -14.18
C GLY A 78 -4.97 10.60 -13.24
N ALA A 79 -4.63 10.74 -11.96
CA ALA A 79 -5.13 9.87 -10.89
C ALA A 79 -5.41 10.71 -9.62
N THR A 80 -6.34 10.23 -8.80
CA THR A 80 -6.75 10.89 -7.55
C THR A 80 -6.67 9.94 -6.38
N ARG A 81 -6.32 10.46 -5.21
CA ARG A 81 -6.50 9.78 -3.92
C ARG A 81 -7.91 10.01 -3.42
N GLU A 82 -8.57 8.92 -3.04
CA GLU A 82 -9.89 8.95 -2.42
C GLU A 82 -9.95 7.97 -1.24
N PRO A 83 -10.85 8.19 -0.25
CA PRO A 83 -11.04 7.24 0.82
C PRO A 83 -11.45 5.87 0.28
N ASP A 84 -10.85 4.80 0.80
CA ASP A 84 -11.27 3.44 0.49
C ASP A 84 -12.48 3.04 1.35
N PRO A 85 -13.67 2.80 0.74
CA PRO A 85 -14.85 2.38 1.48
C PRO A 85 -14.73 0.98 2.09
N ARG A 86 -13.71 0.19 1.69
CA ARG A 86 -13.48 -1.18 2.19
C ARG A 86 -12.28 -1.30 3.12
N PHE A 87 -11.72 -0.17 3.58
CA PHE A 87 -10.54 -0.18 4.44
C PHE A 87 -10.71 -1.11 5.66
N ASP A 88 -9.86 -2.14 5.73
CA ASP A 88 -9.68 -3.01 6.89
C ASP A 88 -8.22 -2.94 7.36
N PRO A 89 -7.94 -2.54 8.62
CA PRO A 89 -6.60 -2.59 9.21
C PRO A 89 -5.86 -3.93 9.04
N LEU A 90 -6.60 -5.04 9.01
CA LEU A 90 -6.01 -6.38 8.92
C LEU A 90 -5.43 -6.68 7.53
N ASP A 91 -5.86 -5.98 6.47
CA ASP A 91 -5.29 -6.13 5.13
C ASP A 91 -3.82 -5.66 5.07
N HIS A 92 -3.42 -4.80 6.01
CA HIS A 92 -2.07 -4.23 6.10
C HIS A 92 -1.13 -4.97 7.06
N VAL A 93 -1.61 -5.95 7.84
CA VAL A 93 -0.82 -6.65 8.86
C VAL A 93 -0.81 -8.14 8.58
N ARG A 94 0.36 -8.68 8.20
CA ARG A 94 0.52 -10.11 7.88
C ARG A 94 1.54 -10.75 8.81
N LEU A 95 1.13 -11.84 9.46
CA LEU A 95 2.04 -12.70 10.23
C LEU A 95 2.52 -13.86 9.38
N HIS A 96 3.79 -14.23 9.56
CA HIS A 96 4.40 -15.38 8.95
C HIS A 96 4.90 -16.37 10.01
N ALA A 97 4.91 -17.65 9.66
CA ALA A 97 5.54 -18.66 10.50
C ALA A 97 7.04 -18.36 10.70
N PRO A 98 7.62 -18.76 11.84
CA PRO A 98 9.05 -18.65 12.06
C PRO A 98 9.85 -19.31 10.92
N ALA A 99 10.90 -18.63 10.47
CA ALA A 99 11.78 -19.09 9.40
C ALA A 99 13.22 -19.18 9.91
N THR A 100 13.92 -20.24 9.56
CA THR A 100 15.34 -20.43 9.90
C THR A 100 16.26 -19.58 9.01
N ASP A 101 15.80 -19.20 7.83
CA ASP A 101 16.50 -18.40 6.82
C ASP A 101 15.95 -16.96 6.73
N PHE A 102 15.85 -16.28 7.88
CA PHE A 102 15.20 -14.97 8.01
C PHE A 102 15.53 -13.99 6.87
N HIS A 103 16.80 -13.77 6.56
CA HIS A 103 17.20 -12.80 5.53
C HIS A 103 16.68 -13.17 4.13
N ALA A 104 16.75 -14.45 3.75
CA ALA A 104 16.25 -14.91 2.45
C ALA A 104 14.72 -14.81 2.40
N ARG A 105 14.04 -15.16 3.49
CA ARG A 105 12.59 -15.04 3.59
C ARG A 105 12.11 -13.59 3.56
N ALA A 106 12.79 -12.70 4.28
CA ALA A 106 12.51 -11.27 4.31
C ALA A 106 12.73 -10.63 2.93
N GLY A 107 13.85 -10.94 2.26
CA GLY A 107 14.13 -10.45 0.91
C GLY A 107 13.01 -10.79 -0.07
N ARG A 108 12.59 -12.06 -0.12
CA ARG A 108 11.46 -12.48 -0.98
C ARG A 108 10.13 -11.82 -0.62
N LEU A 109 9.92 -11.41 0.62
CA LEU A 109 8.70 -10.68 1.00
C LEU A 109 8.78 -9.22 0.56
N MET A 110 9.94 -8.59 0.67
CA MET A 110 10.16 -7.19 0.29
C MET A 110 10.14 -6.98 -1.23
N GLU A 111 10.52 -7.99 -2.01
CA GLU A 111 10.49 -7.98 -3.48
C GLU A 111 9.09 -8.12 -4.08
N ARG A 112 8.10 -8.57 -3.30
CA ARG A 112 6.75 -8.81 -3.84
C ARG A 112 6.05 -7.48 -4.10
N PRO A 113 5.39 -7.32 -5.25
CA PRO A 113 4.44 -6.24 -5.46
C PRO A 113 3.38 -6.23 -4.36
N LEU A 114 2.96 -5.04 -3.95
CA LEU A 114 1.85 -4.86 -3.03
C LEU A 114 0.53 -5.12 -3.80
N GLU A 115 -0.32 -5.97 -3.23
CA GLU A 115 -1.68 -6.26 -3.74
C GLU A 115 -2.71 -5.36 -3.05
#